data_AF-A0AAE2SB42-F1
#
_entry.id   AF-A0AAE2SB42-F1
#
_cell.length_a   1.000
_cell.length_b   1.000
_cell.length_c   1.000
_cell.angle_alpha   90.00
_cell.angle_beta   90.00
_cell.angle_gamma   90.00
#
_symmetry.space_group_name_H-M   'P 1'
#
loop_
_entity.id
_entity.type
_entity.pdbx_description
1 polymer ?
#
loop_
_entity_poly.entity_id
_entity_poly.type
_entity_poly.pdbx_seq_one_letter_code
_entity_poly.pdbx_strand_id
1 'polypeptide(L)'
;MFTCIESPYGGADPKKLVDLEASRGISLPDDYRTFLLDCGGGSLIENTIDAIARDEGYFEIRTLHGIDPQNGVLFSDLDGMQDCYEGAVPDDLFVIGSDHGGNLFVMRLASPHTVFWWDHETGERAKLAAGFSDLLERVKPTPPDPPECDFTSWESLPADWQSEYRRSVCECAAMEGRSDVIEQWASLGRPFGESMHFAAMNGNLNVVDLLISLGEDINQPCSDGRTPLDWASFQEDRVSALRERGALLADEQTN
;
A
#
# COMPACT_ATOMS: atom_id res chain seq x y z
N MET A 1 14.40 -0.36 24.06
CA MET A 1 15.35 -0.47 22.94
C MET A 1 14.54 -1.00 21.77
N PHE A 2 14.28 -0.17 20.76
CA PHE A 2 13.39 -0.47 19.64
C PHE A 2 14.08 -1.39 18.64
N THR A 3 14.01 -2.71 18.88
CA THR A 3 14.76 -3.71 18.09
C THR A 3 14.22 -3.92 16.67
N CYS A 4 13.01 -3.43 16.38
CA CYS A 4 12.36 -3.54 15.07
C CYS A 4 12.57 -2.30 14.17
N ILE A 5 13.30 -1.27 14.63
CA ILE A 5 13.45 0.00 13.91
C ILE A 5 14.88 0.16 13.39
N GLU A 6 15.02 0.28 12.08
CA GLU A 6 16.22 0.79 11.44
C GLU A 6 16.14 2.32 11.38
N SER A 7 16.78 2.95 12.35
CA SER A 7 17.07 4.38 12.30
C SER A 7 18.53 4.59 11.87
N PRO A 8 18.78 5.08 10.65
CA PRO A 8 20.14 5.32 10.20
C PRO A 8 20.81 6.52 10.89
N TYR A 9 20.07 7.29 11.71
CA TYR A 9 20.42 8.67 12.06
C TYR A 9 20.44 8.94 13.58
N GLY A 10 19.87 8.05 14.40
CA GLY A 10 19.81 8.20 15.87
C GLY A 10 18.72 9.15 16.35
N GLY A 11 18.70 9.40 17.66
CA GLY A 11 17.67 10.18 18.34
C GLY A 11 17.57 11.65 17.94
N ALA A 12 16.35 12.19 17.99
CA ALA A 12 16.09 13.62 17.77
C ALA A 12 16.65 14.49 18.91
N ASP A 13 16.99 15.75 18.58
CA ASP A 13 17.36 16.76 19.58
C ASP A 13 16.16 17.03 20.52
N PRO A 14 16.30 16.84 21.85
CA PRO A 14 15.22 17.09 22.80
C PRO A 14 14.65 18.50 22.72
N LYS A 15 15.46 19.50 22.35
CA LYS A 15 14.99 20.86 22.19
C LYS A 15 14.01 20.97 21.02
N LYS A 16 14.28 20.30 19.90
CA LYS A 16 13.41 20.32 18.72
C LYS A 16 12.07 19.65 18.99
N LEU A 17 12.07 18.58 19.80
CA LEU A 17 10.83 17.95 20.26
C LEU A 17 9.95 18.91 21.07
N VAL A 18 10.55 19.63 22.01
CA VAL A 18 9.84 20.65 22.81
C VAL A 18 9.35 21.80 21.93
N ASP A 19 10.16 22.25 20.98
CA ASP A 19 9.81 23.32 20.05
C ASP A 19 8.63 22.91 19.14
N LEU A 20 8.59 21.66 18.66
CA LEU A 20 7.48 21.09 17.88
C LEU A 20 6.16 21.07 18.68
N GLU A 21 6.21 20.57 19.92
CA GLU A 21 5.01 20.53 20.77
C GLU A 21 4.50 21.94 21.08
N ALA A 22 5.40 22.87 21.36
CA ALA A 22 5.06 24.25 21.66
C ALA A 22 4.51 25.00 20.45
N SER A 23 5.08 24.80 19.25
CA SER A 23 4.63 25.48 18.03
C SER A 23 3.23 25.03 17.60
N ARG A 24 2.90 23.75 17.81
CA ARG A 24 1.59 23.16 17.45
C ARG A 24 0.58 23.16 18.60
N GLY A 25 1.00 23.51 19.81
CA GLY A 25 0.13 23.51 20.99
C GLY A 25 -0.35 22.11 21.38
N ILE A 26 0.49 21.09 21.16
CA ILE A 26 0.18 19.67 21.39
C ILE A 26 1.02 19.09 22.53
N SER A 27 0.61 17.92 23.02
CA SER A 27 1.40 17.09 23.94
C SER A 27 1.45 15.68 23.37
N LEU A 28 2.65 15.20 23.05
CA LEU A 28 2.83 13.86 22.53
C LEU A 28 2.83 12.83 23.67
N PRO A 29 2.31 11.61 23.43
CA PRO A 29 2.39 10.51 24.40
C PRO A 29 3.85 10.16 24.76
N ASP A 30 4.09 9.78 26.02
CA ASP A 30 5.45 9.52 26.54
C ASP A 30 6.20 8.45 25.74
N ASP A 31 5.51 7.40 25.29
CA ASP A 31 6.11 6.32 24.51
C ASP A 31 6.55 6.78 23.12
N TYR A 32 5.73 7.60 22.44
CA TYR A 32 6.10 8.22 21.17
C TYR A 32 7.23 9.24 21.32
N ARG A 33 7.24 10.02 22.41
CA ARG A 33 8.37 10.91 22.74
C ARG A 33 9.67 10.14 22.90
N THR A 34 9.66 9.04 23.65
CA THR A 34 10.84 8.17 23.80
C THR A 34 11.31 7.65 22.44
N PHE A 35 10.40 7.23 21.56
CA PHE A 35 10.76 6.83 20.20
C PHE A 35 11.45 7.94 19.41
N LEU A 36 10.89 9.16 19.40
CA LEU A 36 11.51 10.27 18.69
C LEU A 36 12.89 10.62 19.27
N LEU A 37 13.06 10.55 20.59
CA LEU A 37 14.34 10.84 21.25
C LEU A 37 15.38 9.75 21.11
N ASP A 38 14.99 8.49 20.94
CA ASP A 38 15.91 7.36 20.80
C ASP A 38 16.26 7.10 19.32
N CYS A 39 15.28 7.23 18.44
CA CYS A 39 15.36 6.82 17.03
C CYS A 39 15.21 7.97 16.03
N GLY A 40 14.57 9.09 16.40
CA GLY A 40 14.42 10.22 15.49
C GLY A 40 13.63 9.89 14.21
N GLY A 41 12.73 8.89 14.27
CA GLY A 41 12.08 8.31 13.09
C GLY A 41 12.73 7.01 12.63
N GLY A 42 12.30 6.49 11.48
CA GLY A 42 12.98 5.37 10.83
C GLY A 42 12.07 4.46 10.03
N SER A 43 12.69 3.46 9.41
CA SER A 43 11.99 2.35 8.76
C SER A 43 11.91 1.17 9.71
N LEU A 44 10.88 0.35 9.55
CA LEU A 44 10.76 -0.88 10.33
C LEU A 44 11.42 -2.03 9.57
N ILE A 45 12.13 -2.90 10.30
CA ILE A 45 12.62 -4.20 9.81
C ILE A 45 11.43 -5.12 9.51
N GLU A 46 10.44 -5.05 10.39
CA GLU A 46 9.15 -5.73 10.29
C GLU A 46 8.08 -4.67 10.07
N ASN A 47 7.55 -4.59 8.86
CA ASN A 47 6.81 -3.42 8.41
C ASN A 47 5.32 -3.69 8.16
N THR A 48 4.76 -4.84 8.54
CA THR A 48 3.32 -5.13 8.33
C THR A 48 2.53 -5.13 9.61
N ILE A 49 1.26 -4.73 9.55
CA ILE A 49 0.34 -4.78 10.70
C ILE A 49 -1.10 -5.04 10.26
N ASP A 50 -1.80 -5.92 10.99
CA ASP A 50 -3.23 -6.20 10.74
C ASP A 50 -4.12 -5.16 11.41
N ALA A 51 -5.27 -4.84 10.82
CA ALA A 51 -6.27 -4.00 11.49
C ALA A 51 -6.96 -4.74 12.66
N ILE A 52 -7.32 -3.99 13.71
CA ILE A 52 -8.18 -4.49 14.78
C ILE A 52 -9.61 -4.57 14.23
N ALA A 53 -10.20 -5.77 14.30
CA ALA A 53 -11.60 -6.03 13.94
C ALA A 53 -11.94 -5.78 12.46
N ARG A 54 -10.95 -5.91 11.57
CA ARG A 54 -11.14 -6.16 10.14
C ARG A 54 -10.37 -7.43 9.79
N ASP A 55 -11.00 -8.34 9.06
CA ASP A 55 -10.37 -9.56 8.53
C ASP A 55 -9.77 -9.31 7.13
N GLU A 56 -9.53 -8.04 6.78
CA GLU A 56 -9.11 -7.61 5.45
C GLU A 56 -7.72 -6.98 5.50
N GLY A 57 -6.72 -7.77 5.12
CA GLY A 57 -5.39 -7.27 4.77
C GLY A 57 -4.49 -6.92 5.94
N TYR A 58 -3.20 -6.89 5.63
CA TYR A 58 -2.18 -6.21 6.42
C TYR A 58 -1.84 -4.86 5.77
N PHE A 59 -1.40 -3.91 6.60
CA PHE A 59 -0.96 -2.59 6.18
C PHE A 59 0.57 -2.51 6.26
N GLU A 60 1.22 -2.00 5.21
CA GLU A 60 2.67 -1.83 5.17
C GLU A 60 3.09 -0.45 5.66
N ILE A 61 3.72 -0.37 6.83
CA ILE A 61 4.34 0.83 7.37
C ILE A 61 5.72 1.02 6.74
N ARG A 62 5.82 1.91 5.76
CA ARG A 62 7.10 2.20 5.10
C ARG A 62 8.01 3.05 6.00
N THR A 63 7.46 4.05 6.65
CA THR A 63 8.25 5.03 7.40
C THR A 63 7.48 5.52 8.61
N LEU A 64 8.13 5.53 9.77
CA LEU A 64 7.70 6.30 10.93
C LEU A 64 8.42 7.65 10.89
N HIS A 65 7.65 8.73 10.82
CA HIS A 65 8.19 10.07 10.68
C HIS A 65 8.88 10.53 11.95
N GLY A 66 9.94 11.30 11.76
CA GLY A 66 10.80 11.77 12.83
C GLY A 66 11.08 13.27 12.73
N ILE A 67 11.71 13.82 13.77
CA ILE A 67 12.05 15.24 13.82
C ILE A 67 13.47 15.42 13.29
N ASP A 68 13.63 16.23 12.23
CA ASP A 68 14.92 16.52 11.61
C ASP A 68 15.66 15.27 11.09
N PRO A 69 15.10 14.56 10.10
CA PRO A 69 15.83 13.50 9.42
C PRO A 69 17.03 14.15 8.70
N GLN A 70 18.23 13.99 9.26
CA GLN A 70 19.44 14.57 8.69
C GLN A 70 19.59 14.09 7.23
N ASN A 71 19.48 15.03 6.28
CA ASN A 71 19.59 14.91 4.80
C ASN A 71 18.32 15.12 3.95
N GLY A 72 17.35 15.93 4.39
CA GLY A 72 16.44 16.59 3.44
C GLY A 72 15.55 15.66 2.62
N VAL A 73 15.24 14.47 3.14
CA VAL A 73 14.20 13.60 2.58
C VAL A 73 12.87 14.23 2.97
N LEU A 74 12.28 14.96 2.03
CA LEU A 74 11.08 15.80 2.19
C LEU A 74 9.85 15.08 2.78
N PHE A 75 9.84 13.74 2.85
CA PHE A 75 8.70 12.92 3.25
C PHE A 75 8.93 12.07 4.52
N SER A 76 10.01 12.33 5.25
CA SER A 76 10.26 11.69 6.55
C SER A 76 10.22 12.67 7.73
N ASP A 77 10.15 13.98 7.44
CA ASP A 77 10.09 15.03 8.45
C ASP A 77 8.68 15.15 9.02
N LEU A 78 8.57 14.99 10.32
CA LEU A 78 7.30 14.94 11.03
C LEU A 78 6.54 16.25 10.94
N ASP A 79 7.25 17.39 11.00
CA ASP A 79 6.66 18.72 10.98
C ASP A 79 6.10 19.04 9.58
N GLY A 80 6.90 18.80 8.54
CA GLY A 80 6.47 18.93 7.15
C GLY A 80 5.29 18.03 6.80
N MET A 81 5.25 16.79 7.33
CA MET A 81 4.12 15.89 7.11
C MET A 81 2.83 16.38 7.78
N GLN A 82 2.90 17.04 8.95
CA GLN A 82 1.70 17.66 9.51
C GLN A 82 1.21 18.82 8.61
N ASP A 83 2.13 19.64 8.09
CA ASP A 83 1.78 20.79 7.24
C ASP A 83 1.16 20.36 5.90
N CYS A 84 1.68 19.29 5.30
CA CYS A 84 1.17 18.76 4.03
C CYS A 84 -0.30 18.31 4.12
N TYR A 85 -0.74 17.86 5.29
CA TYR A 85 -2.08 17.31 5.51
C TYR A 85 -2.94 18.17 6.44
N GLU A 86 -2.52 19.41 6.70
CA GLU A 86 -3.29 20.37 7.50
C GLU A 86 -4.67 20.60 6.87
N GLY A 87 -5.74 20.39 7.66
CA GLY A 87 -7.12 20.50 7.22
C GLY A 87 -7.66 19.31 6.43
N ALA A 88 -6.81 18.36 6.01
CA ALA A 88 -7.23 17.09 5.42
C ALA A 88 -7.38 15.99 6.48
N VAL A 89 -6.37 15.85 7.35
CA VAL A 89 -6.42 14.95 8.51
C VAL A 89 -7.21 15.63 9.64
N PRO A 90 -8.14 14.92 10.31
CA PRO A 90 -8.88 15.48 11.44
C PRO A 90 -7.97 16.02 12.56
N ASP A 91 -8.31 17.18 13.13
CA ASP A 91 -7.52 17.88 14.16
C ASP A 91 -7.22 17.04 15.42
N ASP A 92 -7.98 15.97 15.69
CA ASP A 92 -7.74 15.08 16.83
C ASP A 92 -6.64 14.02 16.56
N LEU A 93 -6.19 13.93 15.31
CA LEU A 93 -5.24 12.94 14.83
C LEU A 93 -3.93 13.61 14.43
N PHE A 94 -2.83 12.91 14.68
CA PHE A 94 -1.48 13.36 14.45
C PHE A 94 -0.76 12.36 13.54
N VAL A 95 -0.17 12.83 12.45
CA VAL A 95 0.50 11.94 11.49
C VAL A 95 1.78 11.41 12.11
N ILE A 96 1.99 10.08 12.11
CA ILE A 96 3.17 9.44 12.70
C ILE A 96 3.95 8.59 11.70
N GLY A 97 3.37 8.25 10.55
CA GLY A 97 4.03 7.46 9.51
C GLY A 97 3.25 7.41 8.20
N SER A 98 3.83 6.74 7.21
CA SER A 98 3.24 6.59 5.87
C SER A 98 3.54 5.22 5.24
N ASP A 99 2.71 4.81 4.29
CA ASP A 99 2.93 3.62 3.44
C ASP A 99 3.55 3.98 2.06
N HIS A 100 3.59 3.01 1.14
CA HIS A 100 4.04 3.18 -0.25
C HIS A 100 3.02 3.87 -1.17
N GLY A 101 1.74 3.83 -0.81
CA GLY A 101 0.62 4.39 -1.57
C GLY A 101 0.32 5.84 -1.24
N GLY A 102 0.98 6.41 -0.22
CA GLY A 102 0.72 7.77 0.25
C GLY A 102 -0.30 7.84 1.39
N ASN A 103 -0.79 6.70 1.87
CA ASN A 103 -1.67 6.64 3.02
C ASN A 103 -0.88 6.85 4.31
N LEU A 104 -1.61 7.25 5.35
CA LEU A 104 -1.01 7.72 6.59
C LEU A 104 -1.28 6.76 7.74
N PHE A 105 -0.31 6.68 8.63
CA PHE A 105 -0.49 6.15 9.96
C PHE A 105 -0.64 7.35 10.88
N VAL A 106 -1.80 7.45 11.52
CA VAL A 106 -2.18 8.59 12.35
C VAL A 106 -2.51 8.14 13.76
N MET A 107 -2.15 8.94 14.75
CA MET A 107 -2.35 8.66 16.17
C MET A 107 -3.21 9.72 16.81
N ARG A 108 -4.19 9.30 17.61
CA ARG A 108 -4.95 10.24 18.43
C ARG A 108 -4.10 10.80 19.57
N LEU A 109 -4.09 12.11 19.76
CA LEU A 109 -3.38 12.74 20.88
C LEU A 109 -4.16 12.70 22.20
N ALA A 110 -5.50 12.68 22.15
CA ALA A 110 -6.31 12.44 23.34
C ALA A 110 -6.32 10.96 23.72
N SER A 111 -6.27 10.66 25.01
CA SER A 111 -6.40 9.29 25.51
C SER A 111 -7.77 8.68 25.14
N PRO A 112 -7.83 7.41 24.70
CA PRO A 112 -6.71 6.49 24.48
C PRO A 112 -6.02 6.79 23.14
N HIS A 113 -4.68 6.90 23.14
CA HIS A 113 -3.80 7.33 22.04
C HIS A 113 -3.78 6.37 20.83
N THR A 114 -4.96 6.06 20.33
CA THR A 114 -5.22 4.99 19.37
C THR A 114 -4.56 5.32 18.04
N VAL A 115 -3.93 4.33 17.43
CA VAL A 115 -3.31 4.44 16.11
C VAL A 115 -4.26 3.89 15.06
N PHE A 116 -4.34 4.60 13.93
CA PHE A 116 -5.16 4.26 12.78
C PHE A 116 -4.32 4.29 11.51
N TRP A 117 -4.68 3.46 10.54
CA TRP A 117 -4.37 3.70 9.14
C TRP A 117 -5.45 4.64 8.60
N TRP A 118 -5.05 5.55 7.71
CA TRP A 118 -5.92 6.54 7.11
C TRP A 118 -5.65 6.64 5.61
N ASP A 119 -6.69 6.39 4.82
CA ASP A 119 -6.71 6.48 3.36
C ASP A 119 -6.76 7.95 2.94
N HIS A 120 -5.78 8.40 2.15
CA HIS A 120 -5.69 9.81 1.80
C HIS A 120 -6.64 10.24 0.67
N GLU A 121 -7.12 9.30 -0.13
CA GLU A 121 -8.08 9.54 -1.20
C GLU A 121 -9.52 9.55 -0.69
N THR A 122 -9.86 8.62 0.20
CA THR A 122 -11.24 8.38 0.65
C THR A 122 -11.53 8.92 2.04
N GLY A 123 -10.50 9.15 2.86
CA GLY A 123 -10.62 9.51 4.26
C GLY A 123 -11.06 8.35 5.16
N GLU A 124 -11.14 7.13 4.62
CA GLU A 124 -11.42 5.93 5.39
C GLU A 124 -10.33 5.68 6.45
N ARG A 125 -10.71 5.07 7.57
CA ARG A 125 -9.76 4.69 8.62
C ARG A 125 -9.96 3.27 9.13
N ALA A 126 -8.85 2.61 9.41
CA ALA A 126 -8.81 1.31 10.07
C ALA A 126 -8.06 1.44 11.40
N LYS A 127 -8.61 0.88 12.48
CA LYS A 127 -7.97 0.92 13.80
C LYS A 127 -6.81 -0.07 13.80
N LEU A 128 -5.61 0.40 14.08
CA LEU A 128 -4.41 -0.43 14.02
C LEU A 128 -3.87 -0.82 15.36
N ALA A 129 -3.87 0.05 16.37
CA ALA A 129 -3.30 -0.25 17.69
C ALA A 129 -3.93 0.61 18.78
N ALA A 130 -3.87 0.17 20.04
CA ALA A 130 -4.36 0.91 21.19
C ALA A 130 -3.47 2.11 21.57
N GLY A 131 -2.20 2.09 21.12
CA GLY A 131 -1.17 3.08 21.41
C GLY A 131 0.05 2.89 20.50
N PHE A 132 1.04 3.78 20.60
CA PHE A 132 2.27 3.66 19.82
C PHE A 132 3.12 2.44 20.21
N SER A 133 3.23 2.14 21.51
CA SER A 133 3.92 0.91 21.94
C SER A 133 3.22 -0.36 21.43
N ASP A 134 1.89 -0.41 21.52
CA ASP A 134 1.09 -1.55 21.00
C ASP A 134 1.24 -1.70 19.48
N LEU A 135 1.40 -0.58 18.75
CA LEU A 135 1.72 -0.62 17.32
C LEU A 135 3.02 -1.41 17.10
N LEU A 136 4.10 -1.04 17.79
CA LEU A 136 5.41 -1.66 17.63
C LEU A 136 5.48 -3.11 18.12
N GLU A 137 4.61 -3.52 19.05
CA GLU A 137 4.51 -4.92 19.48
C GLU A 137 3.75 -5.80 18.48
N ARG A 138 2.96 -5.17 17.61
CA ARG A 138 2.07 -5.86 16.67
C ARG A 138 2.56 -5.86 15.24
N VAL A 139 3.57 -5.06 14.92
CA VAL A 139 4.22 -5.17 13.62
C VAL A 139 4.82 -6.57 13.46
N LYS A 140 4.73 -7.10 12.26
CA LYS A 140 5.21 -8.42 11.88
C LYS A 140 6.00 -8.31 10.58
N PRO A 141 6.92 -9.25 10.29
CA PRO A 141 7.57 -9.31 9.00
C PRO A 141 6.52 -9.37 7.90
N THR A 142 6.77 -8.75 6.75
CA THR A 142 5.96 -9.02 5.57
C THR A 142 5.88 -10.53 5.39
N PRO A 143 4.67 -11.09 5.20
CA PRO A 143 4.54 -12.48 4.79
C PRO A 143 5.52 -12.70 3.63
N PRO A 144 6.36 -13.75 3.69
CA PRO A 144 7.31 -13.98 2.61
C PRO A 144 6.53 -14.03 1.31
N ASP A 145 7.11 -13.48 0.24
CA ASP A 145 6.63 -13.78 -1.11
C ASP A 145 6.38 -15.28 -1.16
N PRO A 146 5.22 -15.73 -1.69
CA PRO A 146 4.89 -17.14 -1.71
C PRO A 146 6.12 -17.93 -2.18
N PRO A 147 6.59 -18.95 -1.43
CA PRO A 147 7.73 -19.74 -1.87
C PRO A 147 7.42 -20.21 -3.28
N GLU A 148 8.37 -20.15 -4.23
CA GLU A 148 8.20 -20.54 -5.65
C GLU A 148 7.13 -21.63 -5.76
N CYS A 149 5.88 -21.20 -5.96
CA CYS A 149 4.77 -22.06 -5.59
C CYS A 149 4.80 -23.21 -6.58
N ASP A 150 4.76 -24.44 -6.09
CA ASP A 150 4.40 -25.54 -6.96
C ASP A 150 2.92 -25.33 -7.31
N PHE A 151 2.70 -24.61 -8.42
CA PHE A 151 1.43 -24.06 -8.89
C PHE A 151 0.40 -25.14 -9.29
N THR A 152 0.68 -26.41 -8.97
CA THR A 152 -0.20 -27.55 -9.23
C THR A 152 -1.24 -27.78 -8.14
N SER A 153 -1.09 -27.23 -6.93
CA SER A 153 -1.96 -27.52 -5.78
C SER A 153 -2.50 -26.30 -5.03
N TRP A 154 -3.13 -25.35 -5.73
CA TRP A 154 -3.78 -24.17 -5.12
C TRP A 154 -4.75 -24.49 -3.96
N GLU A 155 -5.42 -25.66 -3.98
CA GLU A 155 -6.34 -26.14 -2.91
C GLU A 155 -5.62 -26.45 -1.59
N SER A 156 -4.28 -26.56 -1.63
CA SER A 156 -3.45 -26.84 -0.47
C SER A 156 -2.90 -25.58 0.21
N LEU A 157 -3.15 -24.39 -0.35
CA LEU A 157 -2.74 -23.15 0.28
C LEU A 157 -3.59 -22.86 1.52
N PRO A 158 -2.97 -22.30 2.59
CA PRO A 158 -3.68 -21.83 3.78
C PRO A 158 -4.86 -20.91 3.44
N ALA A 159 -5.98 -21.02 4.18
CA ALA A 159 -7.23 -20.32 3.84
C ALA A 159 -7.11 -18.78 3.92
N ASP A 160 -6.25 -18.28 4.80
CA ASP A 160 -5.83 -16.88 4.93
C ASP A 160 -5.09 -16.37 3.68
N TRP A 161 -4.34 -17.24 3.00
CA TRP A 161 -3.63 -16.91 1.76
C TRP A 161 -4.55 -16.93 0.53
N GLN A 162 -5.75 -17.50 0.64
CA GLN A 162 -6.75 -17.49 -0.43
C GLN A 162 -7.53 -16.17 -0.48
N SER A 163 -7.56 -15.41 0.61
CA SER A 163 -8.31 -14.15 0.73
C SER A 163 -7.44 -12.88 0.67
N GLU A 164 -6.14 -12.96 0.93
CA GLU A 164 -5.37 -11.77 1.33
C GLU A 164 -4.23 -11.34 0.40
N TYR A 165 -4.02 -12.03 -0.74
CA TYR A 165 -3.16 -11.54 -1.82
C TYR A 165 -3.98 -11.37 -3.10
N ARG A 166 -4.34 -10.12 -3.39
CA ARG A 166 -5.01 -9.65 -4.62
C ARG A 166 -4.09 -9.73 -5.87
N ARG A 167 -3.16 -10.68 -5.88
CA ARG A 167 -2.27 -10.95 -7.01
C ARG A 167 -2.35 -12.45 -7.32
N SER A 168 -3.31 -12.81 -8.16
CA SER A 168 -3.33 -14.13 -8.74
C SER A 168 -2.05 -14.37 -9.54
N VAL A 169 -1.61 -15.63 -9.63
CA VAL A 169 -0.48 -16.05 -10.49
C VAL A 169 -0.66 -15.57 -11.92
N CYS A 170 -1.91 -15.53 -12.38
CA CYS A 170 -2.29 -15.04 -13.69
C CYS A 170 -2.01 -13.53 -13.83
N GLU A 171 -2.37 -12.72 -12.84
CA GLU A 171 -2.15 -11.27 -12.85
C GLU A 171 -0.66 -10.91 -12.77
N CYS A 172 0.12 -11.63 -11.95
CA CYS A 172 1.58 -11.48 -11.92
C CYS A 172 2.22 -11.87 -13.26
N ALA A 173 1.82 -13.01 -13.83
CA ALA A 173 2.28 -13.42 -15.15
C ALA A 173 1.92 -12.38 -16.22
N ALA A 174 0.74 -11.78 -16.13
CA ALA A 174 0.29 -10.76 -17.05
C ALA A 174 1.08 -9.45 -16.91
N MET A 175 1.37 -9.04 -15.68
CA MET A 175 2.23 -7.89 -15.36
C MET A 175 3.68 -8.07 -15.87
N GLU A 176 4.21 -9.29 -15.85
CA GLU A 176 5.56 -9.60 -16.31
C GLU A 176 5.66 -9.98 -17.79
N GLY A 177 4.53 -10.15 -18.47
CA GLY A 177 4.50 -10.54 -19.89
C GLY A 177 4.74 -12.04 -20.14
N ARG A 178 4.50 -12.89 -19.13
CA ARG A 178 4.72 -14.35 -19.14
C ARG A 178 3.56 -15.10 -19.80
N SER A 179 3.51 -15.05 -21.13
CA SER A 179 2.49 -15.76 -21.93
C SER A 179 2.46 -17.28 -21.68
N ASP A 180 3.61 -17.90 -21.38
CA ASP A 180 3.73 -19.32 -21.05
C ASP A 180 2.90 -19.72 -19.82
N VAL A 181 2.91 -18.88 -18.80
CA VAL A 181 2.15 -19.09 -17.57
C VAL A 181 0.66 -18.85 -17.80
N ILE A 182 0.29 -17.87 -18.62
CA ILE A 182 -1.11 -17.58 -18.98
C ILE A 182 -1.72 -18.75 -19.77
N GLU A 183 -1.01 -19.33 -20.73
CA GLU A 183 -1.47 -20.50 -21.48
C GLU A 183 -1.67 -21.71 -20.56
N GLN A 184 -0.73 -21.95 -19.64
CA GLN A 184 -0.85 -23.02 -18.66
C GLN A 184 -2.04 -22.79 -17.73
N TRP A 185 -2.24 -21.56 -17.24
CA TRP A 185 -3.36 -21.17 -16.40
C TRP A 185 -4.71 -21.40 -17.10
N ALA A 186 -4.80 -21.03 -18.37
CA ALA A 186 -5.96 -21.25 -19.22
C ALA A 186 -6.28 -22.74 -19.39
N SER A 187 -5.25 -23.58 -19.57
CA SER A 187 -5.42 -25.04 -19.72
C SER A 187 -6.04 -25.72 -18.50
N LEU A 188 -5.95 -25.09 -17.33
CA LEU A 188 -6.57 -25.55 -16.09
C LEU A 188 -8.03 -25.07 -15.95
N GLY A 189 -8.55 -24.30 -16.91
CA GLY A 189 -9.93 -23.79 -16.90
C GLY A 189 -10.19 -22.76 -15.79
N ARG A 190 -9.16 -22.01 -15.39
CA ARG A 190 -9.22 -21.04 -14.29
C ARG A 190 -9.59 -19.64 -14.81
N PRO A 191 -10.24 -18.79 -13.99
CA PRO A 191 -10.53 -17.41 -14.34
C PRO A 191 -9.25 -16.57 -14.41
N PHE A 192 -9.24 -15.55 -15.27
CA PHE A 192 -8.10 -14.66 -15.48
C PHE A 192 -8.08 -13.44 -14.54
N GLY A 193 -9.17 -13.16 -13.81
CA GLY A 193 -9.22 -12.03 -12.87
C GLY A 193 -9.01 -10.69 -13.58
N GLU A 194 -8.15 -9.82 -13.03
CA GLU A 194 -7.80 -8.52 -13.59
C GLU A 194 -6.52 -8.59 -14.46
N SER A 195 -6.13 -9.80 -14.93
CA SER A 195 -4.90 -10.01 -15.72
C SER A 195 -4.81 -9.12 -16.96
N MET A 196 -5.94 -8.86 -17.62
CA MET A 196 -6.00 -7.95 -18.77
C MET A 196 -5.58 -6.52 -18.37
N HIS A 197 -6.02 -6.03 -17.21
CA HIS A 197 -5.67 -4.71 -16.68
C HIS A 197 -4.18 -4.61 -16.38
N PHE A 198 -3.58 -5.64 -15.77
CA PHE A 198 -2.14 -5.65 -15.48
C PHE A 198 -1.28 -5.73 -16.76
N ALA A 199 -1.68 -6.54 -17.74
CA ALA A 199 -0.99 -6.61 -19.03
C ALA A 199 -1.08 -5.27 -19.78
N ALA A 200 -2.27 -4.66 -19.81
CA ALA A 200 -2.51 -3.36 -20.42
C ALA A 200 -1.70 -2.25 -19.74
N MET A 201 -1.75 -2.19 -18.41
CA MET A 201 -1.01 -1.22 -17.60
C MET A 201 0.48 -1.28 -17.89
N ASN A 202 1.07 -2.47 -18.08
CA ASN A 202 2.50 -2.64 -18.32
C ASN A 202 2.90 -2.61 -19.81
N GLY A 203 1.93 -2.63 -20.72
CA GLY A 203 2.17 -2.67 -22.16
C GLY A 203 2.62 -4.04 -22.67
N ASN A 204 2.27 -5.12 -21.97
CA ASN A 204 2.60 -6.49 -22.38
C ASN A 204 1.61 -6.98 -23.43
N LEU A 205 1.74 -6.42 -24.64
CA LEU A 205 0.79 -6.66 -25.73
C LEU A 205 0.71 -8.14 -26.14
N ASN A 206 1.78 -8.91 -25.96
CA ASN A 206 1.77 -10.36 -26.15
C ASN A 206 0.80 -11.09 -25.21
N VAL A 207 0.68 -10.64 -23.96
CA VAL A 207 -0.31 -11.19 -23.03
C VAL A 207 -1.71 -10.67 -23.33
N VAL A 208 -1.85 -9.39 -23.71
CA VAL A 208 -3.15 -8.84 -24.13
C VAL A 208 -3.71 -9.66 -25.31
N ASP A 209 -2.89 -9.88 -26.34
CA ASP A 209 -3.28 -10.65 -27.53
C ASP A 209 -3.64 -12.10 -27.17
N LEU A 210 -2.91 -12.70 -26.23
CA LEU A 210 -3.20 -14.05 -25.72
C LEU A 210 -4.53 -14.09 -24.97
N LEU A 211 -4.79 -13.16 -24.04
CA LEU A 211 -6.03 -13.12 -23.28
C LEU A 211 -7.26 -12.91 -24.19
N ILE A 212 -7.16 -12.03 -25.20
CA ILE A 212 -8.19 -11.87 -26.24
C ILE A 212 -8.42 -13.18 -26.97
N SER A 213 -7.35 -13.91 -27.34
CA SER A 213 -7.48 -15.20 -28.02
C SER A 213 -8.12 -16.28 -27.16
N LEU A 214 -8.00 -16.15 -25.83
CA LEU A 214 -8.63 -17.01 -24.83
C LEU A 214 -10.08 -16.61 -24.52
N GLY A 215 -10.58 -15.54 -25.15
CA GLY A 215 -11.96 -15.09 -25.06
C GLY A 215 -12.24 -14.01 -24.00
N GLU A 216 -11.20 -13.45 -23.38
CA GLU A 216 -11.35 -12.31 -22.47
C GLU A 216 -11.76 -11.04 -23.23
N ASP A 217 -12.66 -10.27 -22.65
CA ASP A 217 -13.09 -8.99 -23.21
C ASP A 217 -12.13 -7.88 -22.79
N ILE A 218 -11.46 -7.26 -23.76
CA ILE A 218 -10.55 -6.12 -23.56
C ILE A 218 -11.24 -4.89 -22.94
N ASN A 219 -12.57 -4.82 -22.99
CA ASN A 219 -13.36 -3.72 -22.43
C ASN A 219 -13.96 -4.04 -21.05
N GLN A 220 -13.75 -5.24 -20.51
CA GLN A 220 -14.33 -5.65 -19.23
C GLN A 220 -13.81 -4.76 -18.09
N PRO A 221 -14.69 -4.02 -17.37
CA PRO A 221 -14.26 -3.25 -16.20
C PRO A 221 -13.92 -4.18 -15.03
N CYS A 222 -12.94 -3.74 -14.22
CA CYS A 222 -12.59 -4.37 -12.95
C CYS A 222 -13.60 -4.02 -11.85
N SER A 223 -13.34 -4.52 -10.65
CA SER A 223 -14.15 -4.30 -9.45
C SER A 223 -14.40 -2.81 -9.12
N ASP A 224 -13.45 -1.94 -9.45
CA ASP A 224 -13.54 -0.48 -9.25
C ASP A 224 -14.24 0.26 -10.42
N GLY A 225 -14.75 -0.48 -11.42
CA GLY A 225 -15.39 0.09 -12.61
C GLY A 225 -14.43 0.60 -13.70
N ARG A 226 -13.11 0.38 -13.53
CA ARG A 226 -12.08 0.82 -14.48
C ARG A 226 -11.77 -0.25 -15.52
N THR A 227 -11.58 0.15 -16.77
CA THR A 227 -11.23 -0.73 -17.90
C THR A 227 -9.71 -0.93 -18.01
N PRO A 228 -9.23 -1.93 -18.78
CA PRO A 228 -7.81 -2.07 -19.08
C PRO A 228 -7.21 -0.83 -19.75
N LEU A 229 -8.02 -0.11 -20.56
CA LEU A 229 -7.61 1.14 -21.18
C LEU A 229 -7.39 2.26 -20.14
N ASP A 230 -8.25 2.33 -19.12
CA ASP A 230 -8.11 3.31 -18.02
C ASP A 230 -6.81 3.09 -17.24
N TRP A 231 -6.41 1.84 -17.03
CA TRP A 231 -5.16 1.50 -16.34
C TRP A 231 -3.91 1.79 -17.17
N ALA A 232 -4.03 1.80 -18.51
CA ALA A 232 -2.94 2.13 -19.43
C ALA A 232 -2.84 3.64 -19.74
N SER A 233 -3.77 4.46 -19.25
CA SER A 233 -3.95 5.87 -19.63
C SER A 233 -2.74 6.77 -19.39
N PHE A 234 -1.82 6.37 -18.51
CA PHE A 234 -0.61 7.11 -18.19
C PHE A 234 0.44 7.11 -19.34
N GLN A 235 0.29 6.27 -20.37
CA GLN A 235 1.18 6.24 -21.53
C GLN A 235 0.41 6.18 -22.85
N GLU A 236 0.56 7.21 -23.70
CA GLU A 236 -0.12 7.33 -25.00
C GLU A 236 0.15 6.15 -25.94
N ASP A 237 1.37 5.61 -25.93
CA ASP A 237 1.75 4.45 -26.75
C ASP A 237 0.94 3.20 -26.37
N ARG A 238 0.71 2.98 -25.07
CA ARG A 238 -0.08 1.84 -24.56
C ARG A 238 -1.55 2.00 -24.90
N VAL A 239 -2.09 3.21 -24.72
CA VAL A 239 -3.46 3.55 -25.12
C VAL A 239 -3.67 3.28 -26.62
N SER A 240 -2.76 3.76 -27.46
CA SER A 240 -2.84 3.56 -28.91
C SER A 240 -2.83 2.08 -29.29
N ALA A 241 -1.91 1.30 -28.71
CA ALA A 241 -1.82 -0.13 -28.96
C ALA A 241 -3.04 -0.94 -28.48
N LEU A 242 -3.70 -0.52 -27.40
CA LEU A 242 -4.93 -1.15 -26.91
C LEU A 242 -6.13 -0.78 -27.80
N ARG A 243 -6.21 0.46 -28.30
CA ARG A 243 -7.25 0.86 -29.25
C ARG A 243 -7.16 0.11 -30.57
N GLU A 244 -5.94 -0.16 -31.06
CA GLU A 244 -5.73 -1.03 -32.23
C GLU A 244 -6.27 -2.45 -32.02
N ARG A 245 -6.40 -2.89 -30.77
CA ARG A 245 -6.94 -4.20 -30.36
C ARG A 245 -8.43 -4.15 -29.99
N GLY A 246 -9.09 -3.02 -30.19
CA GLY A 246 -10.53 -2.86 -29.95
C GLY A 246 -10.90 -2.39 -28.54
N ALA A 247 -9.96 -1.85 -27.77
CA ALA A 247 -10.28 -1.16 -26.53
C ALA A 247 -11.00 0.17 -26.82
N LEU A 248 -12.09 0.41 -26.10
CA LEU A 248 -12.96 1.57 -26.20
C LEU A 248 -12.81 2.44 -24.95
N LEU A 249 -12.97 3.75 -25.11
CA LEU A 249 -13.12 4.65 -23.96
C LEU A 249 -14.44 4.37 -23.24
N ALA A 250 -14.50 4.65 -21.94
CA ALA A 250 -15.69 4.37 -21.12
C ALA A 250 -16.99 5.03 -21.65
N ASP A 251 -16.88 6.18 -22.30
CA ASP A 251 -17.99 6.90 -22.95
C ASP A 251 -18.37 6.34 -24.34
N GLU A 252 -17.49 5.57 -24.98
CA GLU A 252 -17.73 4.91 -26.27
C GLU A 252 -18.43 3.54 -26.12
N GLN A 253 -18.45 2.96 -24.92
CA GLN A 253 -19.03 1.64 -24.65
C GLN A 253 -20.57 1.63 -24.52
N THR A 254 -21.22 2.79 -24.42
CA THR A 254 -22.66 2.93 -24.09
C THR A 254 -23.60 3.19 -25.28
N ASN A 255 -23.12 3.08 -26.53
CA ASN A 255 -23.91 3.29 -27.76
C ASN A 255 -24.24 2.00 -28.52
#